data_AF-A0A1H8AQV6-F1
#
_entry.id   AF-A0A1H8AQV6-F1
#
_cell.length_a   1.000
_cell.length_b   1.000
_cell.length_c   1.000
_cell.angle_alpha   90.00
_cell.angle_beta   90.00
_cell.angle_gamma   90.00
#
_symmetry.space_group_name_H-M   'P 1'
#
loop_
_entity.id
_entity.type
_entity.pdbx_description
1 polymer ?
#
loop_
_entity_poly.entity_id
_entity_poly.type
_entity_poly.pdbx_seq_one_letter_code
_entity_poly.pdbx_strand_id
1 'polypeptide(L)'
;MKVFSHGCVVNFQESTREMFSSDLDRLINNLIRQTDQMLFGTVDLDKQEVRLFGHVQAIRLDEESDRCEMSFTLLEETGAETVVHSIEDLLISHEALFDILDDVKGQVSYRVVYLTFADGEGGGEITYFFADANAVTHPLACVAEFWQQVSEVGRDVDFNLSGCTAHDLNRTWKKCDCE
;
A
#
# COMPACT_ATOMS: atom_id res chain seq x y z
N MET A 1 -1.32 2.66 17.68
CA MET A 1 -1.56 1.65 16.65
C MET A 1 -2.32 2.32 15.53
N LYS A 2 -1.61 2.73 14.49
CA LYS A 2 -2.20 3.32 13.31
C LYS A 2 -2.96 2.23 12.54
N VAL A 3 -4.18 2.59 12.15
CA VAL A 3 -5.09 1.78 11.35
C VAL A 3 -5.45 2.55 10.10
N PHE A 4 -5.46 1.88 8.96
CA PHE A 4 -5.83 2.46 7.67
C PHE A 4 -6.43 1.38 6.77
N SER A 5 -7.03 1.82 5.67
CA SER A 5 -7.59 0.92 4.67
C SER A 5 -6.49 0.19 3.90
N HIS A 6 -6.75 -1.08 3.59
CA HIS A 6 -5.96 -1.84 2.64
C HIS A 6 -6.87 -2.37 1.54
N GLY A 7 -6.78 -1.75 0.37
CA GLY A 7 -7.45 -2.21 -0.84
C GLY A 7 -6.71 -3.38 -1.45
N CYS A 8 -7.43 -4.44 -1.82
CA CYS A 8 -6.85 -5.60 -2.43
C CYS A 8 -7.64 -6.00 -3.66
N VAL A 9 -6.93 -6.20 -4.77
CA VAL A 9 -7.49 -6.75 -6.00
C VAL A 9 -6.75 -8.04 -6.32
N VAL A 10 -7.48 -9.16 -6.31
CA VAL A 10 -6.96 -10.47 -6.72
C VAL A 10 -7.74 -10.94 -7.93
N ASN A 11 -7.11 -10.99 -9.11
CA ASN A 11 -7.78 -11.41 -10.36
C ASN A 11 -9.14 -10.72 -10.56
N PHE A 12 -9.18 -9.39 -10.44
CA PHE A 12 -10.37 -8.53 -10.55
C PHE A 12 -11.40 -8.70 -9.42
N GLN A 13 -11.08 -9.43 -8.35
CA GLN A 13 -11.88 -9.46 -7.14
C GLN A 13 -11.39 -8.40 -6.16
N GLU A 14 -12.23 -7.39 -5.94
CA GLU A 14 -11.97 -6.30 -5.02
C GLU A 14 -12.37 -6.66 -3.59
N SER A 15 -11.52 -6.28 -2.64
CA SER A 15 -11.83 -6.34 -1.22
C SER A 15 -11.09 -5.22 -0.49
N THR A 16 -11.69 -4.74 0.59
CA THR A 16 -11.05 -3.77 1.48
C THR A 16 -11.05 -4.34 2.88
N ARG A 17 -9.91 -4.24 3.57
CA ARG A 17 -9.76 -4.67 4.96
C ARG A 17 -9.05 -3.61 5.79
N GLU A 18 -9.21 -3.74 7.10
CA GLU A 18 -8.42 -3.04 8.08
C GLU A 18 -6.96 -3.50 7.99
N MET A 19 -6.02 -2.56 8.04
CA MET A 19 -4.59 -2.82 8.07
C MET A 19 -3.92 -2.07 9.21
N PHE A 20 -3.12 -2.80 9.98
CA PHE A 20 -2.26 -2.25 11.02
C PHE A 20 -0.87 -1.97 10.45
N SER A 21 -0.21 -0.91 10.91
CA SER A 21 1.17 -0.57 10.52
C SER A 21 2.15 -1.76 10.66
N SER A 22 2.04 -2.53 11.73
CA SER A 22 2.89 -3.69 12.02
C SER A 22 2.64 -4.87 11.07
N ASP A 23 1.39 -5.06 10.64
CA ASP A 23 1.06 -6.05 9.63
C ASP A 23 1.55 -5.64 8.24
N LEU A 24 1.49 -4.35 7.92
CA LEU A 24 2.04 -3.81 6.68
C LEU A 24 3.57 -3.94 6.63
N ASP A 25 4.27 -3.57 7.71
CA ASP A 25 5.71 -3.74 7.85
C ASP A 25 6.11 -5.21 7.60
N ARG A 26 5.40 -6.13 8.26
CA ARG A 26 5.61 -7.57 8.09
C ARG A 26 5.32 -8.04 6.66
N LEU A 27 4.25 -7.56 6.04
CA LEU A 27 3.86 -7.89 4.66
C LEU A 27 4.99 -7.54 3.69
N ILE A 28 5.42 -6.28 3.69
CA ILE A 28 6.42 -5.77 2.73
C ILE A 28 7.78 -6.39 3.02
N ASN A 29 8.23 -6.47 4.27
CA ASN A 29 9.51 -7.10 4.61
C ASN A 29 9.52 -8.61 4.27
N ASN A 30 8.38 -9.30 4.33
CA ASN A 30 8.29 -10.68 3.84
C ASN A 30 8.47 -10.76 2.33
N LEU A 31 7.83 -9.85 1.57
CA LEU A 31 7.97 -9.79 0.12
C LEU A 31 9.42 -9.50 -0.28
N ILE A 32 10.07 -8.54 0.39
CA ILE A 32 11.49 -8.22 0.17
C ILE A 32 12.36 -9.45 0.42
N ARG A 33 12.14 -10.20 1.49
CA ARG A 33 12.92 -11.42 1.79
C ARG A 33 12.69 -12.58 0.81
N GLN A 34 11.52 -12.65 0.20
CA GLN A 34 11.14 -13.71 -0.74
C GLN A 34 11.59 -13.43 -2.18
N THR A 35 12.03 -12.21 -2.45
CA THR A 35 12.33 -11.71 -3.78
C THR A 35 13.79 -11.28 -3.85
N ASP A 36 14.53 -11.73 -4.86
CA ASP A 36 15.94 -11.36 -5.00
C ASP A 36 16.12 -9.85 -5.24
N GLN A 37 15.20 -9.24 -5.98
CA GLN A 37 15.22 -7.83 -6.36
C GLN A 37 13.80 -7.24 -6.34
N MET A 38 13.51 -6.47 -5.29
CA MET A 38 12.23 -5.76 -5.15
C MET A 38 12.36 -4.34 -5.70
N LEU A 39 11.76 -4.05 -6.85
CA LEU A 39 11.69 -2.71 -7.43
C LEU A 39 10.95 -1.77 -6.48
N PHE A 40 11.48 -0.55 -6.39
CA PHE A 40 10.92 0.53 -5.59
C PHE A 40 10.94 1.85 -6.36
N GLY A 41 9.82 2.55 -6.33
CA GLY A 41 9.62 3.78 -7.08
C GLY A 41 8.27 4.41 -6.78
N THR A 42 7.88 5.39 -7.59
CA THR A 42 6.58 6.08 -7.49
C THR A 42 5.76 5.92 -8.75
N VAL A 43 4.44 5.91 -8.61
CA VAL A 43 3.48 5.91 -9.72
C VAL A 43 2.51 7.07 -9.58
N ASP A 44 2.29 7.80 -10.66
CA ASP A 44 1.35 8.92 -10.77
C ASP A 44 0.70 8.88 -12.16
N LEU A 45 -0.58 8.46 -12.22
CA LEU A 45 -1.30 8.33 -13.49
C LEU A 45 -1.80 9.67 -14.03
N ASP A 46 -2.02 10.65 -13.17
CA ASP A 46 -2.40 12.01 -13.59
C ASP A 46 -1.27 12.64 -14.40
N LYS A 47 -0.02 12.34 -14.02
CA LYS A 47 1.19 12.72 -14.76
C LYS A 47 1.63 11.68 -15.79
N GLN A 48 0.93 10.54 -15.91
CA GLN A 48 1.28 9.40 -16.76
C GLN A 48 2.74 8.94 -16.55
N GLU A 49 3.17 8.87 -15.29
CA GLU A 49 4.56 8.68 -14.93
C GLU A 49 4.76 7.54 -13.94
N VAL A 50 5.70 6.64 -14.26
CA VAL A 50 6.27 5.67 -13.32
C VAL A 50 7.74 6.00 -13.18
N ARG A 51 8.16 6.39 -11.97
CA ARG A 51 9.56 6.66 -11.65
C ARG A 51 10.11 5.50 -10.88
N LEU A 52 11.21 4.92 -11.35
CA LEU A 52 11.91 3.84 -10.67
C LEU A 52 13.14 4.41 -9.95
N PHE A 53 13.27 4.17 -8.65
CA PHE A 53 14.43 4.62 -7.87
C PHE A 53 15.49 3.54 -7.77
N GLY A 54 15.07 2.30 -7.48
CA GLY A 54 16.02 1.22 -7.27
C GLY A 54 15.40 -0.03 -6.68
N HIS A 55 16.18 -0.72 -5.87
CA HIS A 55 15.76 -1.93 -5.18
C HIS A 55 15.61 -1.67 -3.68
N VAL A 56 14.40 -1.84 -3.13
CA VAL A 56 14.20 -1.70 -1.68
C VAL A 56 14.89 -2.85 -0.94
N GLN A 57 15.53 -2.50 0.16
CA GLN A 57 16.23 -3.42 1.05
C GLN A 57 15.45 -3.66 2.34
N ALA A 58 14.76 -2.64 2.83
CA ALA A 58 13.92 -2.72 4.01
C ALA A 58 12.88 -1.62 4.01
N ILE A 59 11.76 -1.90 4.69
CA ILE A 59 10.85 -0.90 5.19
C ILE A 59 10.84 -0.97 6.72
N ARG A 60 10.69 0.17 7.39
CA ARG A 60 10.52 0.25 8.84
C ARG A 60 9.40 1.22 9.18
N LEU A 61 8.35 0.72 9.80
CA LEU A 61 7.28 1.54 10.38
C LEU A 61 7.48 1.64 11.91
N ASP A 62 7.84 2.82 12.39
CA ASP A 62 8.06 3.14 13.81
C ASP A 62 7.02 4.16 14.29
N GLU A 63 5.93 3.68 14.90
CA GLU A 63 4.84 4.54 15.39
C GLU A 63 5.26 5.43 16.55
N GLU A 64 6.18 4.98 17.41
CA GLU A 64 6.62 5.76 18.57
C GLU A 64 7.36 7.03 18.13
N SER A 65 8.09 6.91 17.02
CA SER A 65 8.86 8.01 16.42
C SER A 65 8.14 8.72 15.29
N ASP A 66 6.93 8.30 14.94
CA ASP A 66 6.15 8.75 13.76
C ASP A 66 6.95 8.69 12.45
N ARG A 67 7.52 7.52 12.12
CA ARG A 67 8.41 7.36 10.95
C ARG A 67 8.11 6.11 10.14
N CYS A 68 7.90 6.30 8.84
CA CYS A 68 7.93 5.25 7.83
C CYS A 68 9.18 5.44 6.98
N GLU A 69 10.15 4.54 7.12
CA GLU A 69 11.44 4.60 6.42
C GLU A 69 11.50 3.51 5.36
N MET A 70 11.85 3.89 4.13
CA MET A 70 12.09 2.96 3.02
C MET A 70 13.54 3.11 2.58
N SER A 71 14.35 2.10 2.84
CA SER A 71 15.78 2.08 2.47
C SER A 71 15.97 1.29 1.18
N PHE A 72 16.65 1.86 0.19
CA PHE A 72 16.82 1.26 -1.14
C PHE A 72 18.21 1.52 -1.71
N THR A 73 18.63 0.65 -2.63
CA THR A 73 19.86 0.81 -3.42
C THR A 73 19.50 1.34 -4.80
N LEU A 74 20.16 2.43 -5.23
CA LEU A 74 19.95 3.02 -6.56
C LEU A 74 20.34 2.02 -7.67
N LEU A 75 19.69 2.15 -8.84
CA LEU A 75 19.97 1.28 -10.00
C LEU A 75 21.31 1.57 -10.67
N GLU A 76 21.68 2.85 -10.77
CA GLU A 76 22.83 3.30 -11.57
C GLU A 76 24.01 3.75 -10.71
N GLU A 77 23.83 3.86 -9.39
CA GLU A 77 24.85 4.36 -8.47
C GLU A 77 25.12 3.35 -7.33
N THR A 78 26.38 3.28 -6.89
CA THR A 78 26.71 2.61 -5.63
C THR A 78 26.34 3.51 -4.47
N GLY A 79 25.04 3.59 -4.18
CA GLY A 79 24.48 4.40 -3.11
C GLY A 79 23.27 3.71 -2.49
N ALA A 80 23.21 3.73 -1.15
CA ALA A 80 22.00 3.42 -0.41
C ALA A 80 21.33 4.74 -0.02
N GLU A 81 20.07 4.89 -0.37
CA GLU A 81 19.25 6.04 0.01
C GLU A 81 18.13 5.61 0.95
N THR A 82 17.51 6.60 1.58
CA THR A 82 16.35 6.37 2.43
C THR A 82 15.37 7.51 2.22
N VAL A 83 14.12 7.15 1.96
CA VAL A 83 12.98 8.07 1.99
C VAL A 83 12.28 7.89 3.33
N VAL A 84 11.92 8.99 3.96
CA VAL A 84 11.24 9.01 5.26
C VAL A 84 9.96 9.82 5.12
N HIS A 85 8.85 9.22 5.53
CA HIS A 85 7.56 9.89 5.70
C HIS A 85 7.10 9.79 7.15
N SER A 86 6.20 10.68 7.55
CA SER A 86 5.43 10.48 8.78
C SER A 86 4.53 9.26 8.60
N ILE A 87 4.35 8.49 9.67
CA ILE A 87 3.35 7.41 9.66
C ILE A 87 1.95 8.01 9.63
N GLU A 88 1.72 9.15 10.27
CA GLU A 88 0.44 9.84 10.22
C GLU A 88 0.04 10.26 8.79
N ASP A 89 1.01 10.50 7.91
CA ASP A 89 0.76 10.80 6.50
C ASP A 89 0.41 9.57 5.65
N LEU A 90 0.60 8.33 6.15
CA LEU A 90 0.19 7.12 5.44
C LEU A 90 -1.35 7.05 5.34
N LEU A 91 -1.90 7.18 4.14
CA LEU A 91 -3.34 7.25 3.92
C LEU A 91 -3.94 5.87 3.69
N ILE A 92 -3.36 5.11 2.77
CA ILE A 92 -3.90 3.84 2.29
C ILE A 92 -2.77 2.98 1.74
N SER A 93 -2.96 1.67 1.85
CA SER A 93 -2.12 0.70 1.14
C SER A 93 -2.96 -0.08 0.16
N HIS A 94 -2.35 -0.54 -0.93
CA HIS A 94 -3.01 -1.37 -1.90
C HIS A 94 -2.19 -2.62 -2.23
N GLU A 95 -2.85 -3.73 -2.53
CA GLU A 95 -2.25 -4.96 -3.03
C GLU A 95 -2.97 -5.38 -4.30
N ALA A 96 -2.25 -5.45 -5.41
CA ALA A 96 -2.74 -5.97 -6.67
C ALA A 96 -2.03 -7.30 -6.99
N LEU A 97 -2.81 -8.36 -7.19
CA LEU A 97 -2.34 -9.69 -7.55
C LEU A 97 -3.11 -10.19 -8.77
N PHE A 98 -2.43 -10.38 -9.89
CA PHE A 98 -3.04 -10.88 -11.11
C PHE A 98 -2.26 -12.05 -11.69
N ASP A 99 -2.99 -13.03 -12.21
CA ASP A 99 -2.44 -14.05 -13.09
C ASP A 99 -2.26 -13.44 -14.49
N ILE A 100 -1.01 -13.21 -14.87
CA ILE A 100 -0.67 -12.66 -16.18
C ILE A 100 -0.10 -13.75 -17.08
N LEU A 101 -0.33 -13.60 -18.38
CA LEU A 101 0.34 -14.38 -19.40
C LEU A 101 1.58 -13.62 -19.88
N ASP A 102 2.75 -14.02 -19.38
CA ASP A 102 4.04 -13.48 -19.81
C ASP A 102 4.56 -14.23 -21.03
N ASP A 103 5.04 -13.49 -22.05
CA ASP A 103 5.50 -14.07 -23.31
C ASP A 103 6.70 -15.01 -23.15
N VAL A 104 7.51 -14.83 -22.10
CA VAL A 104 8.74 -15.59 -21.85
C VAL A 104 8.55 -16.62 -20.74
N LYS A 105 7.87 -16.25 -19.66
CA LYS A 105 7.72 -17.08 -18.45
C LYS A 105 6.41 -17.88 -18.41
N GLY A 106 5.49 -17.62 -19.33
CA GLY A 106 4.17 -18.24 -19.37
C GLY A 106 3.22 -17.64 -18.33
N GLN A 107 2.29 -18.43 -17.81
CA GLN A 107 1.34 -17.96 -16.82
C GLN A 107 2.02 -17.79 -15.45
N VAL A 108 1.99 -16.57 -14.91
CA VAL A 108 2.61 -16.22 -13.62
C VAL A 108 1.67 -15.34 -12.79
N SER A 109 1.60 -15.60 -11.48
CA SER A 109 0.89 -14.74 -10.54
C SER A 109 1.82 -13.61 -10.10
N TYR A 110 1.52 -12.37 -10.51
CA TYR A 110 2.35 -11.21 -10.23
C TYR A 110 1.70 -10.28 -9.22
N ARG A 111 2.47 -9.88 -8.20
CA ARG A 111 2.02 -9.03 -7.10
C ARG A 111 2.71 -7.67 -7.14
N VAL A 112 1.94 -6.61 -6.94
CA VAL A 112 2.44 -5.27 -6.66
C VAL A 112 1.76 -4.74 -5.41
N VAL A 113 2.55 -4.16 -4.50
CA VAL A 113 2.03 -3.46 -3.31
C VAL A 113 2.27 -1.96 -3.48
N TYR A 114 1.30 -1.14 -3.11
CA TYR A 114 1.38 0.31 -3.17
C TYR A 114 1.17 0.94 -1.80
N LEU A 115 1.88 2.02 -1.51
CA LEU A 115 1.70 2.84 -0.32
C LEU A 115 1.47 4.29 -0.73
N THR A 116 0.35 4.86 -0.30
CA THR A 116 -0.01 6.23 -0.62
C THR A 116 0.08 7.10 0.63
N PHE A 117 0.85 8.19 0.53
CA PHE A 117 1.03 9.17 1.59
C PHE A 117 0.46 10.52 1.17
N ALA A 118 -0.01 11.30 2.14
CA ALA A 118 -0.32 12.70 1.94
C ALA A 118 0.98 13.49 1.70
N ASP A 119 0.98 14.39 0.72
CA ASP A 119 2.07 15.33 0.48
C ASP A 119 1.86 16.57 1.36
N GLY A 120 2.65 16.67 2.43
CA GLY A 120 2.48 17.65 3.52
C GLY A 120 2.59 19.13 3.12
N GLU A 121 3.12 19.46 1.94
CA GLU A 121 3.27 20.86 1.49
C GLU A 121 2.29 21.27 0.38
N GLY A 122 1.66 20.31 -0.32
CA GLY A 122 0.91 20.56 -1.55
C GLY A 122 -0.56 20.12 -1.55
N GLY A 123 -0.99 19.35 -0.54
CA GLY A 123 -2.31 18.71 -0.56
C GLY A 123 -2.46 17.64 -1.65
N GLY A 124 -1.34 17.18 -2.21
CA GLY A 124 -1.28 16.07 -3.15
C GLY A 124 -1.12 14.72 -2.44
N GLU A 125 -0.99 13.67 -3.22
CA GLU A 125 -0.64 12.34 -2.73
C GLU A 125 0.61 11.85 -3.45
N ILE A 126 1.44 11.09 -2.75
CA ILE A 126 2.55 10.36 -3.34
C ILE A 126 2.33 8.86 -3.14
N THR A 127 2.34 8.11 -4.24
CA THR A 127 2.17 6.65 -4.20
C THR A 127 3.47 5.96 -4.57
N TYR A 128 3.99 5.19 -3.63
CA TYR A 128 5.13 4.29 -3.82
C TYR A 128 4.65 2.91 -4.24
N PHE A 129 5.44 2.21 -5.05
CA PHE A 129 5.19 0.82 -5.41
C PHE A 129 6.34 -0.11 -5.01
N PHE A 130 6.00 -1.38 -4.78
CA PHE A 130 6.90 -2.49 -4.49
C PHE A 130 6.54 -3.63 -5.43
N ALA A 131 7.46 -4.04 -6.29
CA ALA A 131 7.20 -5.05 -7.31
C ALA A 131 8.42 -5.95 -7.55
N ASP A 132 8.21 -7.24 -7.77
CA ASP A 132 9.30 -8.16 -8.10
C ASP A 132 9.87 -7.85 -9.50
N ALA A 133 11.17 -7.57 -9.58
CA ALA A 133 11.85 -7.22 -10.83
C ALA A 133 11.91 -8.39 -11.83
N ASN A 134 11.92 -9.61 -11.31
CA ASN A 134 12.28 -10.82 -12.04
C ASN A 134 11.09 -11.77 -12.22
N ALA A 135 9.92 -11.51 -11.64
CA ALA A 135 8.77 -12.40 -11.83
C ALA A 135 8.15 -12.30 -13.24
N VAL A 136 8.33 -11.18 -13.95
CA VAL A 136 7.71 -10.90 -15.26
C VAL A 136 8.69 -10.18 -16.18
N THR A 137 8.43 -10.17 -17.49
CA THR A 137 9.30 -9.54 -18.50
C THR A 137 9.19 -8.01 -18.48
N HIS A 138 8.00 -7.47 -18.19
CA HIS A 138 7.74 -6.03 -18.19
C HIS A 138 7.12 -5.55 -16.86
N PRO A 139 7.87 -5.57 -15.75
CA PRO A 139 7.32 -5.31 -14.41
C PRO A 139 6.72 -3.90 -14.28
N LEU A 140 7.36 -2.88 -14.86
CA LEU A 140 6.86 -1.50 -14.78
C LEU A 140 5.56 -1.28 -15.55
N ALA A 141 5.34 -2.02 -16.64
CA ALA A 141 4.06 -1.97 -17.35
C ALA A 141 2.94 -2.55 -16.46
N CYS A 142 3.20 -3.69 -15.80
CA CYS A 142 2.28 -4.27 -14.83
C CYS A 142 2.01 -3.31 -13.66
N VAL A 143 3.03 -2.61 -13.13
CA VAL A 143 2.84 -1.62 -12.06
C VAL A 143 1.85 -0.51 -12.46
N ALA A 144 1.98 0.03 -13.68
CA ALA A 144 1.08 1.07 -14.17
C ALA A 144 -0.35 0.54 -14.39
N GLU A 145 -0.48 -0.60 -15.08
CA GLU A 145 -1.78 -1.22 -15.40
C GLU A 145 -2.52 -1.66 -14.13
N PHE A 146 -1.83 -2.28 -13.18
CA PHE A 146 -2.44 -2.74 -11.92
C PHE A 146 -2.88 -1.57 -11.07
N TRP A 147 -2.12 -0.46 -11.09
CA TRP A 147 -2.50 0.74 -10.36
C TRP A 147 -3.83 1.33 -10.87
N GLN A 148 -4.06 1.33 -12.19
CA GLN A 148 -5.37 1.74 -12.76
C GLN A 148 -6.55 0.91 -12.25
N GLN A 149 -6.31 -0.35 -11.86
CA GLN A 149 -7.36 -1.25 -11.37
C GLN A 149 -7.58 -1.14 -9.87
N VAL A 150 -6.55 -0.78 -9.10
CA VAL A 150 -6.59 -0.84 -7.63
C VAL A 150 -6.67 0.54 -6.96
N SER A 151 -6.35 1.64 -7.66
CA SER A 151 -6.15 2.96 -7.04
C SER A 151 -7.34 3.46 -6.21
N GLU A 152 -8.57 3.09 -6.60
CA GLU A 152 -9.80 3.54 -5.95
C GLU A 152 -10.30 2.58 -4.85
N VAL A 153 -9.72 1.38 -4.75
CA VAL A 153 -10.27 0.31 -3.91
C VAL A 153 -10.04 0.60 -2.44
N GLY A 154 -11.11 0.92 -1.71
CA GLY A 154 -11.06 1.18 -0.28
C GLY A 154 -10.75 2.63 0.10
N ARG A 155 -10.68 3.55 -0.87
CA ARG A 155 -10.57 4.99 -0.60
C ARG A 155 -11.83 5.59 0.04
N ASP A 156 -12.97 4.96 -0.15
CA ASP A 156 -14.27 5.32 0.41
C ASP A 156 -14.54 4.67 1.78
N VAL A 157 -13.62 3.83 2.25
CA VAL A 157 -13.73 3.13 3.53
C VAL A 157 -12.85 3.82 4.56
N ASP A 158 -13.45 4.20 5.67
CA ASP A 158 -12.75 4.71 6.84
C ASP A 158 -12.92 3.73 8.02
N PHE A 159 -11.82 3.18 8.50
CA PHE A 159 -11.78 2.30 9.67
C PHE A 159 -11.63 3.07 11.00
N ASN A 160 -11.63 4.41 10.96
CA ASN A 160 -11.78 5.22 12.17
C ASN A 160 -13.06 4.78 12.89
N LEU A 161 -12.86 4.14 14.05
CA LEU A 161 -13.88 3.63 14.97
C LEU A 161 -15.02 4.65 15.20
N SER A 162 -16.00 4.61 14.32
CA SER A 162 -17.28 5.32 14.45
C SER A 162 -18.46 4.36 14.28
N GLY A 163 -18.22 3.07 14.55
CA GLY A 163 -19.27 2.09 14.81
C GLY A 163 -19.75 2.24 16.24
N CYS A 164 -21.07 2.44 16.43
CA CYS A 164 -21.70 2.39 17.75
C CYS A 164 -21.20 1.16 18.52
N THR A 165 -20.53 1.39 19.64
CA THR A 165 -20.18 0.27 20.51
C THR A 165 -21.49 -0.35 21.01
N ALA A 166 -21.56 -1.68 21.12
CA ALA A 166 -22.73 -2.34 21.72
C ALA A 166 -23.05 -1.81 23.15
N HIS A 167 -22.11 -1.07 23.76
CA HIS A 167 -22.28 -0.34 25.00
C HIS A 167 -23.26 0.86 24.90
N ASP A 168 -23.45 1.47 23.73
CA ASP A 168 -24.37 2.60 23.55
C ASP A 168 -25.84 2.16 23.49
N LEU A 169 -26.12 0.91 23.10
CA LEU A 169 -27.47 0.34 23.12
C LEU A 169 -28.06 0.20 24.53
N ASN A 170 -27.22 0.19 25.58
CA ASN A 170 -27.69 0.15 26.97
C ASN A 170 -28.12 1.52 27.52
N ARG A 171 -27.87 2.63 26.81
CA ARG A 171 -28.27 3.98 27.26
C ARG A 171 -29.62 4.43 26.74
N THR A 172 -30.16 3.81 25.69
CA THR A 172 -31.37 4.28 25.01
C THR A 172 -32.68 3.63 25.48
N TRP A 173 -32.65 2.76 26.47
CA TRP A 173 -33.87 2.23 27.12
C TRP A 173 -34.34 3.16 28.24
N LYS A 174 -34.50 4.46 27.95
CA LYS A 174 -35.38 5.30 28.76
C LYS A 174 -36.81 4.96 28.34
N LYS A 175 -37.55 4.36 29.26
CA LYS A 175 -38.99 4.12 29.16
C LYS A 175 -39.68 5.35 28.59
N CYS A 176 -40.37 5.19 27.46
CA CYS A 176 -41.49 6.07 27.14
C CYS A 176 -42.60 5.72 28.14
N ASP A 177 -42.72 6.51 29.19
CA ASP A 177 -43.96 6.56 29.97
C ASP A 177 -45.00 7.27 29.09
N CYS A 178 -45.98 6.52 28.62
CA CYS A 178 -47.20 7.09 28.04
C CYS A 178 -48.13 7.47 29.19
N GLU A 179 -48.36 8.77 29.39
CA GLU A 179 -49.57 9.29 30.05
C GLU A 179 -50.71 9.44 29.03
#